data_AF-A0AAU4CIP8-F1
#
_entry.id   AF-A0AAU4CIP8-F1
#
_cell.length_a   1.000
_cell.length_b   1.000
_cell.length_c   1.000
_cell.angle_alpha   90.00
_cell.angle_beta   90.00
_cell.angle_gamma   90.00
#
_symmetry.space_group_name_H-M   'P 1'
#
loop_
_entity.id
_entity.type
_entity.pdbx_description
1 polymer ?
#
loop_
_entity_poly.entity_id
_entity_poly.type
_entity_poly.pdbx_seq_one_letter_code
_entity_poly.pdbx_strand_id
1 'polypeptide(L)'
;MNATFTTPPRPFDVTALFPRLAPLARTATRLHPRPGAPTVHDSSVGGPLLWPADEPWPHCEEPHDRHAALRINSPDDVRLQRRILAAAAERVHLDPEASERTPEEQETLDLIRAGRPWFDGPIPLVPVAQLYARDIPFPCPPDADLLQVLWCPFDHEMAHPKTALFWRTSVTVTDVLDAPPEPPIVQDGWYLPEPCLFSPEQVTEFPNPMELDKELRDQLDDMSRWETIDPGQYNAYADDPGELYLNNLCTAPGWKTGGWTRWSPTDPVDRACPECGTEEVPLLTIASSEWDGGSATWIAEENRPAPGPPPLGARNGNFTLIDITGGNNLQLHVCPSSPYHPHFELLQ
;
A
#
# COMPACT_ATOMS: atom_id res chain seq x y z
N MET A 1 3.85 -15.19 18.25
CA MET A 1 4.45 -13.86 18.49
C MET A 1 4.41 -13.16 17.15
N ASN A 2 3.65 -12.08 17.01
CA ASN A 2 3.66 -11.31 15.76
C ASN A 2 5.07 -10.75 15.59
N ALA A 3 5.65 -10.92 14.39
CA ALA A 3 6.95 -10.33 14.08
C ALA A 3 6.84 -8.82 14.24
N THR A 4 7.81 -8.21 14.91
CA THR A 4 7.93 -6.75 15.04
C THR A 4 8.90 -6.28 13.97
N PHE A 5 8.58 -5.17 13.30
CA PHE A 5 9.44 -4.53 12.33
C PHE A 5 9.78 -3.12 12.79
N THR A 6 11.07 -2.82 12.81
CA THR A 6 11.60 -1.60 13.40
C THR A 6 12.38 -0.83 12.36
N THR A 7 11.93 0.39 12.08
CA THR A 7 12.63 1.37 11.27
C THR A 7 13.94 1.76 11.97
N PRO A 8 15.10 1.70 11.29
CA PRO A 8 16.36 2.19 11.84
C PRO A 8 16.25 3.66 12.27
N PRO A 9 16.97 4.08 13.33
CA PRO A 9 17.09 5.49 13.68
C PRO A 9 17.48 6.32 12.46
N ARG A 10 16.89 7.51 12.31
CA ARG A 10 17.30 8.43 11.24
C ARG A 10 18.81 8.70 11.38
N PRO A 11 19.56 8.81 10.26
CA PRO A 11 21.02 9.00 10.30
C PRO A 11 21.42 10.25 11.10
N PHE A 12 20.55 11.27 11.11
CA PHE A 12 20.66 12.46 11.93
C PHE A 12 19.27 13.08 12.15
N ASP A 13 19.19 14.05 13.07
CA ASP A 13 18.01 14.85 13.31
C ASP A 13 17.91 16.00 12.30
N VAL A 14 17.01 15.87 11.32
CA VAL A 14 16.79 16.89 10.30
C VAL A 14 16.30 18.23 10.89
N THR A 15 15.65 18.20 12.05
CA THR A 15 15.15 19.42 12.72
C THR A 15 16.27 20.19 13.42
N ALA A 16 17.41 19.56 13.71
CA ALA A 16 18.58 20.25 14.21
C ALA A 16 19.21 21.16 13.12
N LEU A 17 19.16 20.72 11.86
CA LEU A 17 19.61 21.52 10.70
C LEU A 17 18.55 22.53 10.26
N PHE A 18 17.28 22.12 10.28
CA PHE A 18 16.14 22.91 9.82
C PHE A 18 15.08 23.00 10.93
N PRO A 19 15.27 23.86 11.96
CA PRO A 19 14.36 23.95 13.10
C PRO A 19 12.91 24.26 12.74
N ARG A 20 12.69 24.88 11.58
CA ARG A 20 11.34 25.19 11.04
C ARG A 20 10.55 23.93 10.64
N LEU A 21 11.19 22.77 10.49
CA LEU A 21 10.51 21.49 10.26
C LEU A 21 9.88 20.92 11.53
N ALA A 22 10.40 21.23 12.73
CA ALA A 22 9.90 20.70 13.99
C ALA A 22 8.38 20.90 14.20
N PRO A 23 7.79 22.10 13.98
CA PRO A 23 6.33 22.28 14.10
C PRO A 23 5.53 21.59 12.98
N LEU A 24 6.19 21.09 11.93
CA LEU A 24 5.57 20.40 10.80
C LEU A 24 5.65 18.87 10.93
N ALA A 25 6.25 18.35 12.00
CA ALA A 25 6.32 16.92 12.25
C ALA A 25 4.89 16.33 12.39
N ARG A 26 4.61 15.25 11.65
CA ARG A 26 3.40 14.45 11.81
C ARG A 26 3.76 13.01 12.12
N THR A 27 2.91 12.34 12.90
CA THR A 27 3.03 10.91 13.13
C THR A 27 2.33 10.15 12.00
N ALA A 28 3.02 9.18 11.42
CA ALA A 28 2.47 8.16 10.54
C ALA A 28 2.59 6.79 11.21
N THR A 29 1.71 5.85 10.88
CA THR A 29 1.84 4.46 11.32
C THR A 29 2.16 3.58 10.11
N ARG A 30 3.40 3.11 9.98
CA ARG A 30 3.79 2.08 8.99
C ARG A 30 3.16 0.76 9.36
N LEU A 31 2.70 -0.01 8.38
CA LEU A 31 1.89 -1.21 8.62
C LEU A 31 2.64 -2.53 8.41
N HIS A 32 3.76 -2.54 7.68
CA HIS A 32 4.64 -3.69 7.49
C HIS A 32 3.89 -5.02 7.19
N PRO A 33 3.04 -5.10 6.15
CA PRO A 33 2.30 -6.32 5.82
C PRO A 33 3.25 -7.51 5.60
N ARG A 34 2.92 -8.67 6.18
CA ARG A 34 3.61 -9.94 5.92
C ARG A 34 2.62 -11.06 5.59
N PRO A 35 2.94 -11.95 4.61
CA PRO A 35 2.05 -13.03 4.24
C PRO A 35 1.66 -13.87 5.45
N GLY A 36 0.37 -14.19 5.54
CA GLY A 36 -0.20 -14.88 6.69
C GLY A 36 -1.62 -15.38 6.43
N ALA A 37 -2.28 -15.84 7.49
CA ALA A 37 -3.67 -16.31 7.45
C ALA A 37 -4.53 -15.44 8.38
N PRO A 38 -4.84 -14.20 7.98
CA PRO A 38 -5.65 -13.30 8.79
C PRO A 38 -7.08 -13.81 8.95
N THR A 39 -7.69 -13.47 10.09
CA THR A 39 -9.10 -13.69 10.38
C THR A 39 -9.87 -12.38 10.32
N VAL A 40 -11.20 -12.44 10.43
CA VAL A 40 -12.06 -11.25 10.48
C VAL A 40 -11.77 -10.36 11.68
N HIS A 41 -11.04 -10.83 12.70
CA HIS A 41 -10.69 -10.08 13.90
C HIS A 41 -9.30 -9.43 13.84
N ASP A 42 -8.57 -9.66 12.75
CA ASP A 42 -7.24 -9.09 12.54
C ASP A 42 -7.31 -7.84 11.67
N SER A 43 -6.44 -6.88 11.98
CA SER A 43 -6.08 -5.85 11.02
C SER A 43 -5.17 -6.46 9.95
N SER A 44 -5.59 -6.41 8.68
CA SER A 44 -4.96 -7.20 7.61
C SER A 44 -5.13 -6.58 6.21
N VAL A 45 -4.33 -7.08 5.26
CA VAL A 45 -4.50 -6.90 3.81
C VAL A 45 -5.03 -8.19 3.21
N GLY A 46 -5.98 -8.11 2.27
CA GLY A 46 -6.50 -9.26 1.51
C GLY A 46 -7.14 -10.38 2.34
N GLY A 47 -7.35 -10.14 3.63
CA GLY A 47 -8.01 -11.07 4.54
C GLY A 47 -9.54 -10.99 4.48
N PRO A 48 -10.23 -11.91 5.17
CA PRO A 48 -11.68 -11.85 5.30
C PRO A 48 -12.09 -10.61 6.10
N LEU A 49 -13.16 -9.94 5.67
CA LEU A 49 -13.71 -8.78 6.35
C LEU A 49 -14.73 -9.21 7.41
N LEU A 50 -14.80 -8.47 8.52
CA LEU A 50 -15.91 -8.50 9.47
C LEU A 50 -17.14 -7.84 8.83
N TRP A 51 -17.73 -8.51 7.84
CA TRP A 51 -18.86 -8.02 7.06
C TRP A 51 -20.19 -8.58 7.60
N PRO A 52 -21.21 -7.75 7.88
CA PRO A 52 -22.50 -8.23 8.37
C PRO A 52 -23.21 -9.13 7.36
N ALA A 53 -23.78 -10.25 7.83
CA ALA A 53 -24.50 -11.19 6.96
C ALA A 53 -25.78 -10.61 6.32
N ASP A 54 -26.37 -9.59 6.94
CA ASP A 54 -27.58 -8.91 6.48
C ASP A 54 -27.31 -7.71 5.56
N GLU A 55 -26.05 -7.34 5.38
CA GLU A 55 -25.67 -6.23 4.50
C GLU A 55 -25.20 -6.75 3.13
N PRO A 56 -25.79 -6.25 2.01
CA PRO A 56 -25.40 -6.68 0.68
C PRO A 56 -23.94 -6.30 0.40
N TRP A 57 -23.22 -7.21 -0.25
CA TRP A 57 -21.85 -6.95 -0.70
C TRP A 57 -21.82 -5.83 -1.76
N PRO A 58 -20.89 -4.86 -1.68
CA PRO A 58 -20.82 -3.78 -2.64
C PRO A 58 -20.32 -4.26 -4.01
N HIS A 59 -20.86 -3.66 -5.06
CA HIS A 59 -20.46 -3.91 -6.44
C HIS A 59 -20.01 -2.61 -7.09
N CYS A 60 -19.11 -2.70 -8.06
CA CYS A 60 -18.69 -1.56 -8.85
C CYS A 60 -19.83 -1.09 -9.76
N GLU A 61 -20.15 0.20 -9.70
CA GLU A 61 -21.17 0.84 -10.54
C GLU A 61 -20.57 1.52 -11.79
N GLU A 62 -19.24 1.61 -11.86
CA GLU A 62 -18.54 2.28 -12.95
C GLU A 62 -18.50 1.43 -14.23
N PRO A 63 -18.43 2.05 -15.42
CA PRO A 63 -18.24 1.34 -16.67
C PRO A 63 -16.90 0.59 -16.70
N HIS A 64 -16.91 -0.62 -17.27
CA HIS A 64 -15.72 -1.44 -17.49
C HIS A 64 -15.47 -1.60 -18.99
N ASP A 65 -14.24 -1.29 -19.45
CA ASP A 65 -13.88 -1.45 -20.86
C ASP A 65 -13.30 -2.85 -21.14
N ARG A 66 -14.04 -3.63 -21.93
CA ARG A 66 -13.63 -4.96 -22.42
C ARG A 66 -12.34 -4.97 -23.25
N HIS A 67 -11.87 -3.81 -23.69
CA HIS A 67 -10.68 -3.63 -24.50
C HIS A 67 -9.49 -3.06 -23.72
N ALA A 68 -9.68 -2.68 -22.45
CA ALA A 68 -8.61 -2.10 -21.62
C ALA A 68 -7.50 -3.11 -21.28
N ALA A 69 -7.82 -4.41 -21.26
CA ALA A 69 -6.85 -5.46 -21.01
C ALA A 69 -6.81 -6.49 -22.15
N LEU A 70 -5.59 -6.91 -22.50
CA LEU A 70 -5.36 -7.98 -23.49
C LEU A 70 -5.87 -9.35 -23.01
N ARG A 71 -5.97 -9.53 -21.70
CA ARG A 71 -6.28 -10.78 -21.03
C ARG A 71 -6.85 -10.48 -19.66
N ILE A 72 -7.79 -11.32 -19.24
CA ILE A 72 -8.53 -11.20 -17.99
C ILE A 72 -8.55 -12.58 -17.35
N ASN A 73 -8.47 -12.65 -16.04
CA ASN A 73 -8.38 -13.89 -15.28
C ASN A 73 -9.48 -13.97 -14.24
N SER A 74 -9.74 -15.15 -13.68
CA SER A 74 -10.48 -15.23 -12.42
C SER A 74 -9.54 -15.07 -11.22
N PRO A 75 -10.03 -14.73 -10.02
CA PRO A 75 -9.23 -14.77 -8.80
C PRO A 75 -8.54 -16.13 -8.57
N ASP A 76 -9.22 -17.23 -8.91
CA ASP A 76 -8.65 -18.58 -8.80
C ASP A 76 -7.49 -18.83 -9.75
N ASP A 77 -7.55 -18.31 -10.98
CA ASP A 77 -6.44 -18.38 -11.93
C ASP A 77 -5.22 -17.63 -11.37
N VAL A 78 -5.43 -16.44 -10.82
CA VAL A 78 -4.35 -15.63 -10.22
C VAL A 78 -3.71 -16.36 -9.06
N ARG A 79 -4.52 -16.91 -8.13
CA ARG A 79 -4.02 -17.69 -6.99
C ARG A 79 -3.30 -18.96 -7.43
N LEU A 80 -3.82 -19.67 -8.44
CA LEU A 80 -3.18 -20.87 -8.98
C LEU A 80 -1.84 -20.55 -9.64
N GLN A 81 -1.80 -19.49 -10.44
CA GLN A 81 -0.56 -19.00 -11.04
C GLN A 81 0.48 -18.66 -9.97
N ARG A 82 0.09 -17.93 -8.90
CA ARG A 82 0.98 -17.61 -7.78
C ARG A 82 1.55 -18.86 -7.11
N ARG A 83 0.70 -19.87 -6.83
CA ARG A 83 1.15 -21.15 -6.24
C ARG A 83 2.14 -21.89 -7.12
N ILE A 84 1.88 -21.97 -8.43
CA ILE A 84 2.79 -22.62 -9.39
C ILE A 84 4.13 -21.89 -9.43
N LEU A 85 4.12 -20.56 -9.52
CA LEU A 85 5.35 -19.76 -9.56
C LEU A 85 6.15 -19.85 -8.26
N ALA A 86 5.49 -19.88 -7.10
CA ALA A 86 6.14 -20.08 -5.82
C ALA A 86 6.79 -21.47 -5.70
N ALA A 87 6.08 -22.53 -6.08
CA ALA A 87 6.61 -23.90 -6.07
C ALA A 87 7.80 -24.06 -7.04
N ALA A 88 7.71 -23.46 -8.22
CA ALA A 88 8.80 -23.39 -9.19
C ALA A 88 10.04 -22.69 -8.62
N ALA A 89 9.85 -21.54 -8.00
CA ALA A 89 10.92 -20.77 -7.36
C ALA A 89 11.60 -21.55 -6.22
N GLU A 90 10.81 -22.19 -5.35
CA GLU A 90 11.33 -23.01 -4.25
C GLU A 90 12.15 -24.21 -4.77
N ARG A 91 11.67 -24.86 -5.84
CA ARG A 91 12.37 -25.98 -6.48
C ARG A 91 13.75 -25.57 -7.00
N VAL A 92 13.81 -24.47 -7.76
CA VAL A 92 15.08 -23.94 -8.30
C VAL A 92 16.00 -23.46 -7.17
N HIS A 93 15.44 -22.93 -6.09
CA HIS A 93 16.23 -22.54 -4.92
C HIS A 93 16.91 -23.74 -4.23
N LEU A 94 16.20 -24.86 -4.11
CA LEU A 94 16.72 -26.09 -3.50
C LEU A 94 17.68 -26.86 -4.42
N ASP A 95 17.44 -26.81 -5.74
CA ASP A 95 18.26 -27.43 -6.76
C ASP A 95 18.36 -26.52 -7.99
N PRO A 96 19.47 -25.77 -8.16
CA PRO A 96 19.64 -24.85 -9.29
C PRO A 96 19.61 -25.50 -10.68
N GLU A 97 19.82 -26.81 -10.76
CA GLU A 97 19.79 -27.57 -12.03
C GLU A 97 18.40 -28.18 -12.30
N ALA A 98 17.45 -28.06 -11.36
CA ALA A 98 16.10 -28.54 -11.56
C ALA A 98 15.37 -27.74 -12.64
N SER A 99 14.46 -28.40 -13.35
CA SER A 99 13.56 -27.71 -14.29
C SER A 99 12.75 -26.66 -13.54
N GLU A 100 12.68 -25.44 -14.08
CA GLU A 100 11.86 -24.37 -13.52
C GLU A 100 10.40 -24.80 -13.35
N ARG A 101 9.87 -25.59 -14.30
CA ARG A 101 8.46 -26.02 -14.32
C ARG A 101 8.30 -27.46 -14.78
N THR A 102 7.27 -28.14 -14.29
CA THR A 102 6.80 -29.41 -14.87
C THR A 102 5.97 -29.15 -16.14
N PRO A 103 5.80 -30.16 -17.02
CA PRO A 103 4.91 -30.03 -18.18
C PRO A 103 3.47 -29.66 -17.80
N GLU A 104 2.95 -30.22 -16.70
CA GLU A 104 1.60 -29.95 -16.21
C GLU A 104 1.46 -28.52 -15.66
N GLU A 105 2.49 -28.03 -14.96
CA GLU A 105 2.58 -26.63 -14.51
C GLU A 105 2.59 -25.69 -15.72
N GLN A 106 3.35 -26.03 -16.78
CA GLN A 106 3.42 -25.23 -18.00
C GLN A 106 2.07 -25.20 -18.74
N GLU A 107 1.42 -26.35 -18.91
CA GLU A 107 0.10 -26.44 -19.55
C GLU A 107 -0.94 -25.61 -18.80
N THR A 108 -0.91 -25.66 -17.45
CA THR A 108 -1.80 -24.85 -16.61
C THR A 108 -1.56 -23.35 -16.80
N LEU A 109 -0.30 -22.92 -16.82
CA LEU A 109 0.06 -21.51 -17.05
C LEU A 109 -0.31 -21.05 -18.46
N ASP A 110 -0.22 -21.93 -19.46
CA ASP A 110 -0.63 -21.61 -20.83
C ASP A 110 -2.15 -21.43 -20.94
N LEU A 111 -2.94 -22.23 -20.21
CA LEU A 111 -4.38 -22.03 -20.07
C LEU A 111 -4.73 -20.72 -19.39
N ILE A 112 -4.06 -20.38 -18.27
CA ILE A 112 -4.25 -19.10 -17.59
C ILE A 112 -3.86 -17.94 -18.51
N ARG A 113 -2.76 -18.08 -19.27
CA ARG A 113 -2.30 -17.06 -20.23
C ARG A 113 -3.30 -16.82 -21.36
N ALA A 114 -4.10 -17.83 -21.74
CA ALA A 114 -5.17 -17.67 -22.71
C ALA A 114 -6.33 -16.78 -22.19
N GLY A 115 -6.48 -16.67 -20.87
CA GLY A 115 -7.45 -15.82 -20.21
C GLY A 115 -8.87 -16.39 -20.17
N ARG A 116 -9.75 -15.66 -19.48
CA ARG A 116 -11.17 -15.94 -19.32
C ARG A 116 -12.02 -15.11 -20.29
N PRO A 117 -13.21 -15.60 -20.67
CA PRO A 117 -14.16 -14.79 -21.41
C PRO A 117 -14.62 -13.58 -20.58
N TRP A 118 -15.00 -12.51 -21.26
CA TRP A 118 -15.59 -11.33 -20.64
C TRP A 118 -16.90 -11.65 -19.90
N PHE A 119 -17.19 -10.90 -18.84
CA PHE A 119 -18.40 -11.03 -18.03
C PHE A 119 -19.13 -9.68 -17.99
N ASP A 120 -20.38 -9.65 -18.46
CA ASP A 120 -21.20 -8.44 -18.55
C ASP A 120 -22.05 -8.15 -17.29
N GLY A 121 -21.92 -8.96 -16.24
CA GLY A 121 -22.67 -8.79 -14.99
C GLY A 121 -22.01 -7.82 -13.99
N PRO A 122 -22.63 -7.60 -12.82
CA PRO A 122 -22.08 -6.72 -11.80
C PRO A 122 -20.77 -7.29 -11.24
N ILE A 123 -19.79 -6.41 -10.96
CA ILE A 123 -18.47 -6.79 -10.44
C ILE A 123 -18.44 -6.56 -8.92
N PRO A 124 -18.45 -7.62 -8.09
CA PRO A 124 -18.20 -7.49 -6.64
C PRO A 124 -16.87 -6.80 -6.37
N LEU A 125 -16.85 -5.89 -5.39
CA LEU A 125 -15.58 -5.28 -4.97
C LEU A 125 -14.71 -6.30 -4.23
N VAL A 126 -13.40 -6.22 -4.45
CA VAL A 126 -12.40 -7.07 -3.78
C VAL A 126 -12.06 -6.48 -2.41
N PRO A 127 -11.98 -7.29 -1.33
CA PRO A 127 -11.52 -6.82 -0.04
C PRO A 127 -10.01 -6.52 -0.09
N VAL A 128 -9.64 -5.29 0.25
CA VAL A 128 -8.24 -4.83 0.18
C VAL A 128 -7.62 -4.79 1.56
N ALA A 129 -8.27 -4.13 2.51
CA ALA A 129 -7.73 -3.97 3.85
C ALA A 129 -8.83 -3.87 4.91
N GLN A 130 -8.48 -4.31 6.11
CA GLN A 130 -9.27 -4.13 7.32
C GLN A 130 -8.38 -3.57 8.43
N LEU A 131 -8.79 -2.49 9.06
CA LEU A 131 -8.00 -1.80 10.09
C LEU A 131 -8.86 -1.57 11.34
N TYR A 132 -8.43 -2.14 12.46
CA TYR A 132 -9.04 -1.90 13.76
C TYR A 132 -8.30 -0.78 14.51
N ALA A 133 -9.05 0.16 15.06
CA ALA A 133 -8.50 1.28 15.85
C ALA A 133 -7.78 0.83 17.13
N ARG A 134 -8.09 -0.38 17.65
CA ARG A 134 -7.38 -0.99 18.78
C ARG A 134 -5.97 -1.47 18.42
N ASP A 135 -5.70 -1.75 17.15
CA ASP A 135 -4.42 -2.31 16.69
C ASP A 135 -3.55 -1.23 16.05
N ILE A 136 -4.18 -0.31 15.29
CA ILE A 136 -3.50 0.67 14.44
C ILE A 136 -4.00 2.06 14.82
N PRO A 137 -3.11 3.02 15.15
CA PRO A 137 -3.48 4.43 15.25
C PRO A 137 -3.67 5.03 13.85
N PHE A 138 -4.86 5.56 13.55
CA PHE A 138 -5.19 6.27 12.30
C PHE A 138 -6.33 7.28 12.53
N PRO A 139 -6.65 8.17 11.56
CA PRO A 139 -7.76 9.14 11.63
C PRO A 139 -9.16 8.49 11.66
N CYS A 140 -9.44 7.67 12.67
CA CYS A 140 -10.70 6.98 12.85
C CYS A 140 -11.78 7.94 13.40
N PRO A 141 -13.01 7.95 12.85
CA PRO A 141 -14.10 8.76 13.36
C PRO A 141 -14.56 8.25 14.73
N PRO A 142 -15.15 9.13 15.58
CA PRO A 142 -15.44 8.82 16.98
C PRO A 142 -16.51 7.74 17.20
N ASP A 143 -17.32 7.43 16.19
CA ASP A 143 -18.41 6.46 16.21
C ASP A 143 -18.08 5.13 15.51
N ALA A 144 -16.83 4.95 15.07
CA ALA A 144 -16.32 3.71 14.51
C ALA A 144 -15.06 3.24 15.25
N ASP A 145 -14.76 1.96 15.11
CA ASP A 145 -13.48 1.36 15.55
C ASP A 145 -12.88 0.43 14.48
N LEU A 146 -13.52 0.36 13.31
CA LEU A 146 -13.16 -0.49 12.19
C LEU A 146 -13.31 0.26 10.87
N LEU A 147 -12.25 0.23 10.07
CA LEU A 147 -12.24 0.67 8.68
C LEU A 147 -12.07 -0.57 7.78
N GLN A 148 -12.92 -0.65 6.76
CA GLN A 148 -12.80 -1.65 5.70
C GLN A 148 -12.64 -0.94 4.36
N VAL A 149 -11.66 -1.38 3.58
CA VAL A 149 -11.33 -0.84 2.28
C VAL A 149 -11.55 -1.94 1.25
N LEU A 150 -12.38 -1.64 0.26
CA LEU A 150 -12.61 -2.50 -0.90
C LEU A 150 -12.30 -1.72 -2.17
N TRP A 151 -12.04 -2.42 -3.27
CA TRP A 151 -11.88 -1.76 -4.57
C TRP A 151 -12.42 -2.57 -5.74
N CYS A 152 -12.59 -1.91 -6.87
CA CYS A 152 -12.87 -2.59 -8.13
C CYS A 152 -11.60 -3.26 -8.66
N PRO A 153 -11.64 -4.51 -9.14
CA PRO A 153 -10.47 -5.17 -9.74
C PRO A 153 -10.17 -4.74 -11.19
N PHE A 154 -10.58 -3.53 -11.57
CA PHE A 154 -10.40 -2.92 -12.90
C PHE A 154 -9.85 -1.51 -12.77
N ASP A 155 -9.16 -1.07 -13.82
CA ASP A 155 -8.78 0.31 -13.98
C ASP A 155 -10.02 1.17 -14.26
N HIS A 156 -10.05 2.35 -13.66
CA HIS A 156 -11.00 3.41 -14.00
C HIS A 156 -10.26 4.64 -14.54
N GLU A 157 -10.94 5.80 -14.62
CA GLU A 157 -10.50 6.99 -15.37
C GLU A 157 -9.04 7.44 -15.12
N MET A 158 -8.48 7.17 -13.93
CA MET A 158 -7.10 7.52 -13.57
C MET A 158 -6.11 6.33 -13.57
N ALA A 159 -6.42 5.25 -14.30
CA ALA A 159 -5.59 4.04 -14.44
C ALA A 159 -5.19 3.39 -13.10
N HIS A 160 -6.08 3.47 -12.12
CA HIS A 160 -6.03 2.82 -10.81
C HIS A 160 -7.44 2.36 -10.42
N PRO A 161 -7.59 1.49 -9.42
CA PRO A 161 -8.89 0.93 -9.07
C PRO A 161 -9.72 1.96 -8.30
N LYS A 162 -11.04 1.92 -8.47
CA LYS A 162 -11.99 2.71 -7.70
C LYS A 162 -12.14 2.09 -6.32
N THR A 163 -11.98 2.88 -5.26
CA THR A 163 -12.06 2.37 -3.87
C THR A 163 -13.37 2.74 -3.20
N ALA A 164 -13.74 1.94 -2.21
CA ALA A 164 -14.90 2.15 -1.34
C ALA A 164 -14.48 1.94 0.12
N LEU A 165 -14.89 2.88 0.98
CA LEU A 165 -14.57 2.88 2.41
C LEU A 165 -15.83 2.62 3.22
N PHE A 166 -15.72 1.69 4.17
CA PHE A 166 -16.80 1.35 5.10
C PHE A 166 -16.31 1.53 6.54
N TRP A 167 -16.96 2.42 7.27
CA TRP A 167 -16.71 2.69 8.68
C TRP A 167 -17.73 1.93 9.52
N ARG A 168 -17.26 1.20 10.53
CA ARG A 168 -18.11 0.33 11.36
C ARG A 168 -17.72 0.37 12.83
N THR A 169 -18.71 0.05 13.66
CA THR A 169 -18.49 -0.36 15.05
C THR A 169 -18.42 -1.89 15.10
N SER A 170 -17.25 -2.46 15.31
CA SER A 170 -16.98 -3.89 15.23
C SER A 170 -17.89 -4.75 16.09
N VAL A 171 -18.24 -4.28 17.30
CA VAL A 171 -19.10 -5.01 18.24
C VAL A 171 -20.56 -5.10 17.80
N THR A 172 -21.01 -4.32 16.81
CA THR A 172 -22.38 -4.42 16.29
C THR A 172 -22.52 -5.54 15.26
N VAL A 173 -21.42 -6.00 14.67
CA VAL A 173 -21.42 -7.12 13.71
C VAL A 173 -21.40 -8.44 14.49
N THR A 174 -22.59 -9.04 14.63
CA THR A 174 -22.77 -10.28 15.40
C THR A 174 -22.88 -11.52 14.52
N ASP A 175 -23.45 -11.38 13.33
CA ASP A 175 -23.51 -12.42 12.30
C ASP A 175 -22.65 -11.98 11.11
N VAL A 176 -21.69 -12.82 10.73
CA VAL A 176 -20.65 -12.49 9.75
C VAL A 176 -20.94 -13.26 8.46
N LEU A 177 -20.83 -12.57 7.32
CA LEU A 177 -20.99 -13.17 6.01
C LEU A 177 -19.93 -14.26 5.78
N ASP A 178 -20.38 -15.52 5.69
CA ASP A 178 -19.51 -16.71 5.59
C ASP A 178 -18.77 -16.79 4.24
N ALA A 179 -19.46 -16.45 3.15
CA ALA A 179 -18.93 -16.53 1.79
C ALA A 179 -19.16 -15.22 1.04
N PRO A 180 -18.28 -14.21 1.19
CA PRO A 180 -18.35 -13.00 0.40
C PRO A 180 -18.22 -13.34 -1.11
N PRO A 181 -19.00 -12.70 -1.98
CA PRO A 181 -18.92 -12.97 -3.41
C PRO A 181 -17.57 -12.50 -3.96
N GLU A 182 -16.93 -13.36 -4.74
CA GLU A 182 -15.72 -13.01 -5.48
C GLU A 182 -16.05 -12.51 -6.89
N PRO A 183 -15.27 -11.57 -7.44
CA PRO A 183 -15.47 -11.15 -8.82
C PRO A 183 -15.21 -12.32 -9.79
N PRO A 184 -16.11 -12.57 -10.77
CA PRO A 184 -15.89 -13.61 -11.77
C PRO A 184 -14.63 -13.41 -12.61
N ILE A 185 -14.25 -12.14 -12.77
CA ILE A 185 -13.10 -11.70 -13.56
C ILE A 185 -12.36 -10.54 -12.89
N VAL A 186 -11.05 -10.50 -13.06
CA VAL A 186 -10.16 -9.42 -12.64
C VAL A 186 -9.30 -8.98 -13.83
N GLN A 187 -9.09 -7.67 -13.97
CA GLN A 187 -8.34 -7.11 -15.09
C GLN A 187 -6.87 -7.51 -15.03
N ASP A 188 -6.28 -7.42 -13.83
CA ASP A 188 -4.91 -7.85 -13.56
C ASP A 188 -4.85 -8.55 -12.19
N GLY A 189 -3.93 -9.51 -12.07
CA GLY A 189 -3.68 -10.23 -10.82
C GLY A 189 -3.13 -9.35 -9.72
N TRP A 190 -2.57 -8.19 -10.05
CA TRP A 190 -2.07 -7.21 -9.07
C TRP A 190 -3.19 -6.47 -8.31
N TYR A 191 -4.46 -6.59 -8.73
CA TYR A 191 -5.62 -6.10 -7.96
C TYR A 191 -6.14 -7.09 -6.92
N LEU A 192 -5.57 -8.30 -6.87
CA LEU A 192 -5.90 -9.29 -5.86
C LEU A 192 -4.81 -9.33 -4.79
N PRO A 193 -5.00 -8.73 -3.60
CA PRO A 193 -4.01 -8.81 -2.54
C PRO A 193 -3.70 -10.25 -2.11
N GLU A 194 -2.43 -10.51 -1.81
CA GLU A 194 -2.00 -11.65 -1.00
C GLU A 194 -2.36 -11.39 0.47
N PRO A 195 -3.02 -12.34 1.17
CA PRO A 195 -3.40 -12.16 2.56
C PRO A 195 -2.19 -11.90 3.46
N CYS A 196 -2.20 -10.76 4.15
CA CYS A 196 -1.11 -10.34 5.03
C CYS A 196 -1.62 -9.84 6.38
N LEU A 197 -0.84 -10.08 7.44
CA LEU A 197 -1.02 -9.47 8.75
C LEU A 197 -0.17 -8.20 8.86
N PHE A 198 -0.69 -7.20 9.57
CA PHE A 198 0.04 -5.97 9.86
C PHE A 198 0.91 -6.07 11.12
N SER A 199 2.01 -5.33 11.13
CA SER A 199 2.86 -5.06 12.28
C SER A 199 3.08 -3.55 12.40
N PRO A 200 2.16 -2.82 13.06
CA PRO A 200 2.17 -1.36 13.06
C PRO A 200 3.38 -0.78 13.81
N GLU A 201 3.95 0.30 13.25
CA GLU A 201 5.05 1.06 13.83
C GLU A 201 4.81 2.57 13.61
N GLN A 202 4.84 3.36 14.68
CA GLN A 202 4.72 4.81 14.56
C GLN A 202 6.06 5.47 14.22
N VAL A 203 6.08 6.28 13.18
CA VAL A 203 7.24 7.05 12.71
C VAL A 203 6.90 8.52 12.60
N THR A 204 7.92 9.37 12.58
CA THR A 204 7.77 10.80 12.32
C THR A 204 8.02 11.09 10.85
N GLU A 205 7.14 11.87 10.25
CA GLU A 205 7.24 12.35 8.88
C GLU A 205 7.24 13.88 8.83
N PHE A 206 7.79 14.40 7.75
CA PHE A 206 7.85 15.82 7.42
C PHE A 206 7.23 16.07 6.04
N PRO A 207 6.72 17.28 5.76
CA PRO A 207 6.08 17.60 4.49
C PRO A 207 7.04 17.49 3.31
N ASN A 208 6.47 17.21 2.14
CA ASN A 208 7.19 17.29 0.88
C ASN A 208 7.73 18.71 0.65
N PRO A 209 8.93 18.90 0.06
CA PRO A 209 9.48 20.24 -0.21
C PRO A 209 8.53 21.15 -0.98
N MET A 210 7.66 20.59 -1.83
CA MET A 210 6.69 21.36 -2.61
C MET A 210 5.56 21.97 -1.78
N GLU A 211 5.25 21.41 -0.61
CA GLU A 211 4.28 21.94 0.35
C GLU A 211 4.89 22.96 1.32
N LEU A 212 6.21 23.15 1.29
CA LEU A 212 6.92 24.11 2.14
C LEU A 212 6.88 25.53 1.57
N ASP A 213 6.97 26.54 2.44
CA ASP A 213 7.21 27.89 1.98
C ASP A 213 8.57 28.01 1.25
N LYS A 214 8.68 29.03 0.39
CA LYS A 214 9.84 29.20 -0.49
C LYS A 214 11.15 29.27 0.31
N GLU A 215 11.16 29.95 1.45
CA GLU A 215 12.39 30.14 2.22
C GLU A 215 12.90 28.82 2.81
N LEU A 216 12.01 27.99 3.36
CA LEU A 216 12.42 26.69 3.89
C LEU A 216 12.80 25.71 2.78
N ARG A 217 12.14 25.80 1.62
CA ARG A 217 12.50 25.03 0.42
C ARG A 217 13.89 25.40 -0.09
N ASP A 218 14.17 26.70 -0.25
CA ASP A 218 15.49 27.20 -0.64
C ASP A 218 16.57 26.77 0.36
N GLN A 219 16.24 26.64 1.65
CA GLN A 219 17.17 26.14 2.68
C GLN A 219 17.47 24.64 2.53
N LEU A 220 16.48 23.81 2.19
CA LEU A 220 16.70 22.38 1.93
C LEU A 220 17.56 22.16 0.68
N ASP A 221 17.41 23.00 -0.34
CA ASP A 221 18.20 22.95 -1.59
C ASP A 221 19.63 23.51 -1.42
N ASP A 222 19.90 24.26 -0.34
CA ASP A 222 21.20 24.86 -0.06
C ASP A 222 22.18 23.82 0.53
N MET A 223 23.04 23.26 -0.33
CA MET A 223 24.10 22.31 0.04
C MET A 223 24.95 22.76 1.23
N SER A 224 25.21 24.06 1.40
CA SER A 224 26.06 24.56 2.50
C SER A 224 25.48 24.28 3.88
N ARG A 225 24.15 24.10 3.97
CA ARG A 225 23.46 23.72 5.22
C ARG A 225 23.71 22.28 5.63
N TRP A 226 23.99 21.43 4.65
CA TRP A 226 24.23 20.00 4.85
C TRP A 226 25.71 19.67 5.13
N GLU A 227 26.64 20.60 4.88
CA GLU A 227 28.09 20.42 5.10
C GLU A 227 28.46 20.10 6.56
N THR A 228 27.58 20.37 7.52
CA THR A 228 27.78 20.04 8.93
C THR A 228 27.54 18.55 9.25
N ILE A 229 26.91 17.82 8.33
CA ILE A 229 26.72 16.37 8.40
C ILE A 229 27.88 15.70 7.68
N ASP A 230 28.47 14.69 8.32
CA ASP A 230 29.50 13.86 7.68
C ASP A 230 28.91 13.21 6.41
N PRO A 231 29.45 13.49 5.21
CA PRO A 231 28.97 12.88 3.97
C PRO A 231 28.96 11.36 3.99
N GLY A 232 29.81 10.72 4.81
CA GLY A 232 29.76 9.28 5.02
C GLY A 232 28.44 8.76 5.61
N GLN A 233 27.64 9.62 6.24
CA GLN A 233 26.33 9.25 6.81
C GLN A 233 25.21 9.19 5.77
N TYR A 234 25.38 9.82 4.59
CA TYR A 234 24.32 9.89 3.57
C TYR A 234 24.74 9.57 2.14
N ASN A 235 26.02 9.65 1.79
CA ASN A 235 26.53 9.30 0.45
C ASN A 235 26.29 7.82 0.08
N ALA A 236 25.96 6.97 1.06
CA ALA A 236 25.55 5.60 0.80
C ALA A 236 24.12 5.48 0.22
N TYR A 237 23.33 6.55 0.27
CA TYR A 237 21.87 6.51 0.05
C TYR A 237 21.32 7.59 -0.88
N ALA A 238 22.06 8.67 -1.17
CA ALA A 238 21.61 9.76 -2.03
C ALA A 238 22.79 10.50 -2.69
N ASP A 239 22.59 10.96 -3.92
CA ASP A 239 23.59 11.71 -4.69
C ASP A 239 23.51 13.23 -4.44
N ASP A 240 22.37 13.72 -3.93
CA ASP A 240 22.18 15.11 -3.52
C ASP A 240 21.30 15.25 -2.25
N PRO A 241 21.35 16.41 -1.55
CA PRO A 241 20.61 16.60 -0.31
C PRO A 241 19.08 16.65 -0.47
N GLY A 242 18.56 17.06 -1.62
CA GLY A 242 17.14 17.06 -1.92
C GLY A 242 16.60 15.64 -2.01
N GLU A 243 17.33 14.76 -2.71
CA GLU A 243 17.05 13.32 -2.76
C GLU A 243 17.12 12.70 -1.36
N LEU A 244 18.14 13.06 -0.57
CA LEU A 244 18.29 12.58 0.81
C LEU A 244 17.08 12.94 1.66
N TYR A 245 16.65 14.21 1.63
CA TYR A 245 15.46 14.63 2.36
C TYR A 245 14.22 13.87 1.89
N LEU A 246 13.95 13.88 0.58
CA LEU A 246 12.74 13.32 0.00
C LEU A 246 12.61 11.80 0.24
N ASN A 247 13.69 11.05 0.03
CA ASN A 247 13.63 9.58 0.05
C ASN A 247 13.94 8.97 1.42
N ASN A 248 14.67 9.68 2.29
CA ASN A 248 15.19 9.10 3.53
C ASN A 248 14.76 9.83 4.81
N LEU A 249 14.27 11.08 4.73
CA LEU A 249 13.94 11.88 5.92
C LEU A 249 12.50 12.41 5.96
N CYS A 250 11.85 12.57 4.79
CA CYS A 250 10.57 13.25 4.64
C CYS A 250 9.37 12.31 4.90
N THR A 251 9.06 11.43 3.96
CA THR A 251 7.92 10.50 4.04
C THR A 251 8.39 9.05 3.98
N ALA A 252 7.90 8.23 4.90
CA ALA A 252 8.13 6.80 4.87
C ALA A 252 7.43 6.17 3.65
N PRO A 253 8.09 5.24 2.94
CA PRO A 253 7.48 4.44 1.90
C PRO A 253 6.60 3.33 2.50
N GLY A 254 5.89 2.61 1.62
CA GLY A 254 5.14 1.42 1.98
C GLY A 254 3.74 1.70 2.51
N TRP A 255 3.11 0.63 2.99
CA TRP A 255 1.78 0.68 3.58
C TRP A 255 1.83 1.47 4.89
N LYS A 256 1.03 2.54 4.97
CA LYS A 256 0.98 3.39 6.16
C LYS A 256 -0.38 4.06 6.33
N THR A 257 -0.67 4.50 7.56
CA THR A 257 -1.80 5.39 7.86
C THR A 257 -1.31 6.74 8.35
N GLY A 258 -2.10 7.79 8.09
CA GLY A 258 -1.76 9.16 8.52
C GLY A 258 -0.50 9.72 7.86
N GLY A 259 0.17 10.63 8.57
CA GLY A 259 1.42 11.24 8.12
C GLY A 259 1.25 12.38 7.11
N TRP A 260 2.21 12.44 6.18
CA TRP A 260 2.25 13.40 5.09
C TRP A 260 2.04 12.75 3.73
N THR A 261 1.55 13.56 2.81
CA THR A 261 1.38 13.22 1.39
C THR A 261 2.74 13.17 0.71
N ARG A 262 3.04 12.08 0.01
CA ARG A 262 4.15 12.04 -0.95
C ARG A 262 3.62 12.54 -2.29
N TRP A 263 4.31 13.53 -2.86
CA TRP A 263 4.03 14.08 -4.18
C TRP A 263 5.10 13.62 -5.14
N SER A 264 4.72 12.70 -6.02
CA SER A 264 5.46 12.14 -7.15
C SER A 264 4.53 11.09 -7.76
N PRO A 265 4.25 11.02 -9.07
CA PRO A 265 4.69 11.93 -10.11
C PRO A 265 3.88 13.24 -10.17
N THR A 266 2.86 13.42 -9.30
CA THR A 266 1.94 14.57 -9.36
C THR A 266 2.39 15.71 -8.44
N ASP A 267 2.31 16.95 -8.95
CA ASP A 267 2.49 18.17 -8.16
C ASP A 267 1.39 18.30 -7.09
N PRO A 268 1.62 19.06 -6.00
CA PRO A 268 0.58 19.31 -5.00
C PRO A 268 -0.69 19.89 -5.61
N VAL A 269 -1.80 19.19 -5.39
CA VAL A 269 -3.15 19.64 -5.75
C VAL A 269 -3.93 20.06 -4.52
N ASP A 270 -4.94 20.91 -4.72
CA ASP A 270 -5.90 21.23 -3.67
C ASP A 270 -6.68 19.97 -3.26
N ARG A 271 -6.80 19.76 -1.96
CA ARG A 271 -7.49 18.62 -1.34
C ARG A 271 -8.64 19.09 -0.46
N ALA A 272 -9.25 20.22 -0.79
CA ALA A 272 -10.45 20.68 -0.11
C ALA A 272 -11.61 19.71 -0.33
N CYS A 273 -12.20 19.23 0.75
CA CYS A 273 -13.38 18.36 0.70
C CYS A 273 -14.51 19.07 -0.09
N PRO A 274 -15.09 18.44 -1.11
CA PRO A 274 -16.09 19.09 -1.97
C PRO A 274 -17.38 19.46 -1.22
N GLU A 275 -17.69 18.78 -0.12
CA GLU A 275 -18.91 18.99 0.67
C GLU A 275 -18.79 20.16 1.67
N CYS A 276 -17.61 20.37 2.26
CA CYS A 276 -17.44 21.31 3.38
C CYS A 276 -16.21 22.23 3.30
N GLY A 277 -15.34 22.04 2.32
CA GLY A 277 -14.13 22.83 2.11
C GLY A 277 -13.01 22.58 3.14
N THR A 278 -13.18 21.64 4.08
CA THR A 278 -12.10 21.25 5.00
C THR A 278 -11.04 20.48 4.24
N GLU A 279 -9.75 20.79 4.46
CA GLU A 279 -8.66 20.06 3.83
C GLU A 279 -8.70 18.58 4.27
N GLU A 280 -8.72 17.69 3.28
CA GLU A 280 -8.67 16.25 3.50
C GLU A 280 -7.28 15.79 3.90
N VAL A 281 -7.24 14.83 4.84
CA VAL A 281 -6.00 14.33 5.45
C VAL A 281 -5.70 12.91 4.96
N PRO A 282 -4.42 12.52 4.85
CA PRO A 282 -4.06 11.15 4.50
C PRO A 282 -4.64 10.14 5.49
N LEU A 283 -5.41 9.18 4.98
CA LEU A 283 -5.96 8.06 5.75
C LEU A 283 -5.07 6.82 5.64
N LEU A 284 -4.89 6.32 4.42
CA LEU A 284 -4.21 5.07 4.11
C LEU A 284 -3.41 5.21 2.82
N THR A 285 -2.13 4.88 2.86
CA THR A 285 -1.32 4.60 1.67
C THR A 285 -1.32 3.09 1.43
N ILE A 286 -1.82 2.70 0.26
CA ILE A 286 -1.75 1.35 -0.29
C ILE A 286 -0.56 1.32 -1.24
N ALA A 287 0.51 0.63 -0.86
CA ALA A 287 1.76 0.66 -1.61
C ALA A 287 1.98 -0.62 -2.43
N SER A 288 2.60 -0.47 -3.60
CA SER A 288 3.07 -1.60 -4.40
C SER A 288 4.29 -2.29 -3.76
N SER A 289 5.04 -1.57 -2.94
CA SER A 289 6.22 -2.08 -2.25
C SER A 289 6.46 -1.35 -0.93
N GLU A 290 6.96 -2.05 0.07
CA GLU A 290 7.34 -1.48 1.37
C GLU A 290 8.57 -0.56 1.29
N TRP A 291 9.41 -0.71 0.28
CA TRP A 291 10.57 0.13 0.00
C TRP A 291 11.02 0.00 -1.47
N ASP A 292 11.94 0.87 -1.87
CA ASP A 292 12.58 0.94 -3.18
C ASP A 292 14.11 1.13 -3.05
N GLY A 293 14.79 1.35 -4.17
CA GLY A 293 16.25 1.53 -4.18
C GLY A 293 16.74 2.80 -3.48
N GLY A 294 15.91 3.84 -3.37
CA GLY A 294 16.28 5.15 -2.79
C GLY A 294 15.93 5.30 -1.31
N SER A 295 15.11 4.39 -0.77
CA SER A 295 14.55 4.46 0.60
C SER A 295 15.23 3.51 1.58
N ALA A 296 16.51 3.21 1.38
CA ALA A 296 17.26 2.23 2.15
C ALA A 296 17.22 2.47 3.68
N THR A 297 17.16 3.73 4.13
CA THR A 297 17.07 4.05 5.56
C THR A 297 15.73 3.64 6.18
N TRP A 298 14.69 3.39 5.39
CA TRP A 298 13.37 2.95 5.84
C TRP A 298 13.22 1.42 5.88
N ILE A 299 14.20 0.67 5.39
CA ILE A 299 14.15 -0.79 5.46
C ILE A 299 14.25 -1.19 6.94
N ALA A 300 13.23 -1.91 7.42
CA ALA A 300 13.21 -2.39 8.79
C ALA A 300 14.47 -3.22 9.10
N GLU A 301 14.99 -3.12 10.32
CA GLU A 301 16.20 -3.83 10.76
C GLU A 301 16.11 -5.34 10.51
N GLU A 302 14.93 -5.90 10.71
CA GLU A 302 14.61 -7.32 10.53
C GLU A 302 14.55 -7.74 9.05
N ASN A 303 14.44 -6.77 8.14
CA ASN A 303 14.44 -6.97 6.69
C ASN A 303 15.79 -6.65 6.03
N ARG A 304 16.79 -6.22 6.81
CA ARG A 304 18.12 -5.99 6.24
C ARG A 304 18.61 -7.29 5.61
N PRO A 305 19.00 -7.27 4.33
CA PRO A 305 19.32 -8.50 3.62
C PRO A 305 20.43 -9.24 4.36
N ALA A 306 20.16 -10.49 4.73
CA ALA A 306 21.23 -11.43 4.99
C ALA A 306 22.12 -11.52 3.73
N PRO A 307 23.43 -11.79 3.84
CA PRO A 307 24.26 -12.00 2.67
C PRO A 307 23.68 -13.14 1.80
N GLY A 308 23.13 -12.81 0.62
CA GLY A 308 22.52 -13.76 -0.31
C GLY A 308 21.50 -13.12 -1.26
N PRO A 309 21.15 -13.78 -2.38
CA PRO A 309 20.11 -13.29 -3.28
C PRO A 309 18.71 -13.37 -2.60
N PRO A 310 17.83 -12.39 -2.84
CA PRO A 310 16.48 -12.38 -2.26
C PRO A 310 15.65 -13.59 -2.75
N PRO A 311 14.60 -14.00 -2.00
CA PRO A 311 13.64 -14.99 -2.48
C PRO A 311 13.09 -14.62 -3.86
N LEU A 312 13.14 -15.56 -4.80
CA LEU A 312 12.65 -15.37 -6.17
C LEU A 312 11.17 -14.95 -6.16
N GLY A 313 10.87 -13.81 -6.80
CA GLY A 313 9.51 -13.26 -6.93
C GLY A 313 9.18 -12.11 -5.97
N ALA A 314 9.92 -11.95 -4.88
CA ALA A 314 9.85 -10.73 -4.08
C ALA A 314 10.60 -9.62 -4.82
N ARG A 315 9.87 -8.74 -5.53
CA ARG A 315 10.38 -7.37 -5.69
C ARG A 315 10.61 -6.87 -4.26
N ASN A 316 11.81 -6.39 -3.94
CA ASN A 316 12.20 -6.01 -2.58
C ASN A 316 11.07 -5.27 -1.84
N GLY A 317 10.36 -5.92 -0.91
CA GLY A 317 9.28 -5.31 -0.13
C GLY A 317 7.84 -5.46 -0.66
N ASN A 318 7.58 -6.11 -1.80
CA ASN A 318 6.21 -6.38 -2.28
C ASN A 318 5.64 -7.67 -1.66
N PHE A 319 5.18 -7.57 -0.41
CA PHE A 319 4.60 -8.70 0.32
C PHE A 319 3.13 -8.95 -0.01
N THR A 320 2.39 -7.91 -0.38
CA THR A 320 0.94 -7.98 -0.66
C THR A 320 0.64 -8.41 -2.09
N LEU A 321 1.67 -8.53 -2.95
CA LEU A 321 1.54 -8.81 -4.38
C LEU A 321 0.58 -7.87 -5.09
N ILE A 322 0.49 -6.63 -4.60
CA ILE A 322 -0.22 -5.54 -5.25
C ILE A 322 0.77 -4.77 -6.12
N ASP A 323 0.28 -4.25 -7.23
CA ASP A 323 0.96 -3.29 -8.08
C ASP A 323 -0.10 -2.26 -8.51
N ILE A 324 0.11 -1.02 -8.11
CA ILE A 324 -0.66 0.14 -8.54
C ILE A 324 0.13 0.78 -9.67
N THR A 325 -0.41 0.74 -10.89
CA THR A 325 0.08 1.49 -12.06
C THR A 325 1.61 1.39 -12.27
N GLY A 326 2.21 0.20 -12.15
CA GLY A 326 3.63 -0.03 -12.45
C GLY A 326 4.60 0.28 -11.30
N GLY A 327 4.15 0.09 -10.05
CA GLY A 327 4.95 0.29 -8.84
C GLY A 327 4.68 1.59 -8.10
N ASN A 328 3.68 2.36 -8.52
CA ASN A 328 3.18 3.54 -7.83
C ASN A 328 2.43 3.16 -6.53
N ASN A 329 1.94 4.14 -5.80
CA ASN A 329 1.11 3.92 -4.61
C ASN A 329 -0.23 4.64 -4.75
N LEU A 330 -1.26 4.15 -4.05
CA LEU A 330 -2.54 4.83 -3.95
C LEU A 330 -2.72 5.36 -2.53
N GLN A 331 -2.77 6.67 -2.36
CA GLN A 331 -3.08 7.29 -1.08
C GLN A 331 -4.52 7.77 -1.04
N LEU A 332 -5.25 7.29 -0.03
CA LEU A 332 -6.62 7.66 0.24
C LEU A 332 -6.63 8.80 1.25
N HIS A 333 -7.35 9.87 0.92
CA HIS A 333 -7.57 11.03 1.78
C HIS A 333 -9.01 11.09 2.23
N VAL A 334 -9.25 11.54 3.47
CA VAL A 334 -10.60 11.68 3.99
C VAL A 334 -10.80 13.04 4.65
N CYS A 335 -12.04 13.51 4.59
CA CYS A 335 -12.46 14.69 5.31
C CYS A 335 -12.45 14.43 6.82
N PRO A 336 -11.67 15.18 7.61
CA PRO A 336 -11.65 15.01 9.07
C PRO A 336 -12.96 15.48 9.74
N SER A 337 -13.79 16.26 9.03
CA SER A 337 -15.07 16.77 9.55
C SER A 337 -16.20 15.74 9.46
N SER A 338 -16.11 14.76 8.56
CA SER A 338 -17.13 13.72 8.41
C SER A 338 -16.59 12.51 7.63
N PRO A 339 -16.70 11.28 8.17
CA PRO A 339 -16.31 10.06 7.47
C PRO A 339 -17.25 9.69 6.30
N TYR A 340 -18.39 10.38 6.19
CA TYR A 340 -19.40 10.15 5.14
C TYR A 340 -19.23 11.08 3.94
N HIS A 341 -18.30 12.02 3.99
CA HIS A 341 -17.93 12.79 2.80
C HIS A 341 -17.11 11.91 1.85
N PRO A 342 -17.15 12.20 0.53
CA PRO A 342 -16.35 11.45 -0.42
C PRO A 342 -14.86 11.52 -0.06
N HIS A 343 -14.16 10.41 -0.25
CA HIS A 343 -12.70 10.36 -0.11
C HIS A 343 -12.03 10.72 -1.43
N PHE A 344 -10.86 11.35 -1.33
CA PHE A 344 -10.01 11.65 -2.47
C PHE A 344 -8.94 10.55 -2.67
N GLU A 345 -8.73 10.15 -3.92
CA GLU A 345 -7.78 9.13 -4.32
C GLU A 345 -6.59 9.80 -5.03
N LEU A 346 -5.38 9.62 -4.50
CA LEU A 346 -4.17 10.21 -5.03
C LEU A 346 -3.16 9.13 -5.43
N LEU A 347 -2.77 9.12 -6.70
CA LEU A 347 -1.66 8.30 -7.19
C LEU A 347 -0.31 8.95 -6.79
N GLN A 348 0.59 8.15 -6.20
CA GLN A 348 1.94 8.52 -5.72
C GLN A 348 3.05 7.63 -6.31
#